data_AF-A0A0F9AL66-F1
#
_entry.id   AF-A0A0F9AL66-F1
#
_cell.length_a   1.000
_cell.length_b   1.000
_cell.length_c   1.000
_cell.angle_alpha   90.00
_cell.angle_beta   90.00
_cell.angle_gamma   90.00
#
_symmetry.space_group_name_H-M   'P 1'
#
loop_
_entity.id
_entity.type
_entity.pdbx_description
1 polymer ?
#
loop_
_entity_poly.entity_id
_entity_poly.type
_entity_poly.pdbx_seq_one_letter_code
_entity_poly.pdbx_strand_id
1 'polypeptide(L)'
;MITTRIEMVEKKITTYKCDFCDKFSEGNSGCCGVRPIMICKICNKDICYKHRHWYSEDDWDDYPYGFYACPKCEPTTTLAWDWAMEHAGRHDDMIEVTMERLEMFS
;
A
#
# COMPACT_ATOMS: atom_id res chain seq x y z
N MET A 1 4.28 5.36 21.48
CA MET A 1 4.34 6.69 20.83
C MET A 1 3.98 6.48 19.38
N ILE A 2 2.92 7.14 18.93
CA ILE A 2 2.46 7.13 17.54
C ILE A 2 3.46 7.98 16.76
N THR A 3 4.36 7.36 16.03
CA THR A 3 5.24 8.05 15.08
C THR A 3 4.38 8.49 13.90
N THR A 4 3.78 9.67 14.06
CA THR A 4 3.03 10.36 13.02
C THR A 4 3.91 10.55 11.79
N ARG A 5 3.29 10.32 10.63
CA ARG A 5 3.69 10.52 9.22
C ARG A 5 4.69 11.66 8.92
N ILE A 6 4.87 12.62 9.83
CA ILE A 6 5.70 13.83 9.72
C ILE A 6 7.20 13.53 9.85
N GLU A 7 7.63 12.61 10.73
CA GLU A 7 9.07 12.34 10.91
C GLU A 7 9.71 11.63 9.70
N MET A 8 8.92 10.90 8.90
CA MET A 8 9.38 10.32 7.62
C MET A 8 9.48 11.34 6.49
N VAL A 9 8.70 12.43 6.54
CA VAL A 9 8.72 13.50 5.54
C VAL A 9 9.93 14.44 5.75
N GLU A 10 10.45 14.54 6.98
CA GLU A 10 11.60 15.39 7.31
C GLU A 10 12.96 14.67 7.34
N LYS A 11 13.00 13.33 7.36
CA LYS A 11 14.24 12.62 7.04
C LYS A 11 14.57 12.93 5.57
N LYS A 12 15.52 13.84 5.37
CA LYS A 12 16.19 14.22 4.11
C LYS A 12 16.42 13.03 3.14
N ILE A 13 15.38 12.60 2.42
CA ILE A 13 15.55 11.65 1.32
C ILE A 13 15.89 12.49 0.09
N THR A 14 17.19 12.75 -0.09
CA THR A 14 17.73 13.30 -1.34
C THR A 14 17.66 12.29 -2.48
N THR A 15 17.51 10.99 -2.16
CA THR A 15 17.41 9.90 -3.12
C THR A 15 16.53 8.78 -2.58
N TYR A 16 15.41 8.46 -3.26
CA TYR A 16 14.55 7.31 -2.96
C TYR A 16 14.87 6.13 -3.88
N LYS A 17 14.86 4.91 -3.32
CA LYS A 17 14.97 3.64 -4.06
C LYS A 17 13.77 2.76 -3.71
N CYS A 18 13.08 2.23 -4.72
CA CYS A 18 12.03 1.23 -4.50
C CYS A 18 12.65 -0.14 -4.21
N ASP A 19 12.03 -0.92 -3.33
CA ASP A 19 12.49 -2.29 -3.03
C ASP A 19 12.28 -3.29 -4.18
N PHE A 20 11.61 -2.87 -5.26
CA PHE A 20 11.23 -3.68 -6.40
C PHE A 20 11.75 -3.12 -7.74
N CYS A 21 12.37 -1.92 -7.74
CA CYS A 21 12.94 -1.27 -8.91
C CYS A 21 14.43 -0.95 -8.62
N ASP A 22 15.33 -1.13 -9.58
CA ASP A 22 16.72 -0.63 -9.44
C ASP A 22 16.86 0.86 -9.77
N LYS A 23 15.74 1.57 -9.94
CA LYS A 23 15.75 3.01 -10.25
C LYS A 23 15.83 3.83 -8.96
N PHE A 24 16.67 4.85 -9.03
CA PHE A 24 16.80 5.88 -8.02
C PHE A 24 16.09 7.13 -8.51
N SER A 25 15.48 7.86 -7.59
CA SER A 25 14.95 9.20 -7.87
C SER A 25 15.61 10.20 -6.94
N GLU A 26 16.21 11.24 -7.50
CA GLU A 26 16.66 12.38 -6.73
C GLU A 26 15.48 13.24 -6.29
N GLY A 27 15.55 13.71 -5.04
CA GLY A 27 14.51 14.48 -4.40
C GLY A 27 13.30 13.68 -3.97
N ASN A 28 12.24 14.44 -3.73
CA ASN A 28 11.08 14.01 -2.99
C ASN A 28 10.06 13.20 -3.83
N SER A 29 10.36 12.97 -5.11
CA SER A 29 9.45 12.55 -6.19
C SER A 29 9.16 11.04 -6.27
N GLY A 30 9.87 10.20 -5.50
CA GLY A 30 9.78 8.73 -5.58
C GLY A 30 10.27 8.13 -6.92
N CYS A 31 10.57 6.82 -6.93
CA CYS A 31 10.86 6.05 -8.17
C CYS A 31 9.59 6.17 -9.03
N CYS A 32 9.72 6.60 -10.28
CA CYS A 32 8.61 6.79 -11.23
C CYS A 32 7.68 8.00 -11.01
N GLY A 33 8.11 9.04 -10.28
CA GLY A 33 7.51 10.39 -10.39
C GLY A 33 6.19 10.61 -9.65
N VAL A 34 5.88 9.79 -8.64
CA VAL A 34 4.66 9.94 -7.84
C VAL A 34 5.01 10.08 -6.36
N ARG A 35 4.55 11.18 -5.77
CA ARG A 35 4.45 11.37 -4.31
C ARG A 35 3.03 11.02 -3.86
N PRO A 36 2.83 10.55 -2.62
CA PRO A 36 3.81 10.26 -1.57
C PRO A 36 4.59 8.94 -1.79
N ILE A 37 5.57 8.65 -0.91
CA ILE A 37 6.18 7.31 -0.82
C ILE A 37 5.08 6.32 -0.43
N MET A 38 4.93 5.24 -1.20
CA MET A 38 3.90 4.23 -0.98
C MET A 38 4.51 3.05 -0.26
N ILE A 39 3.86 2.58 0.80
CA ILE A 39 4.34 1.48 1.63
C ILE A 39 3.39 0.29 1.45
N CYS A 40 3.95 -0.90 1.23
CA CYS A 40 3.16 -2.12 1.25
C CYS A 40 2.51 -2.29 2.62
N LYS A 41 1.17 -2.33 2.68
CA LYS A 41 0.46 -2.51 3.96
C LYS A 41 0.76 -3.86 4.63
N ILE A 42 1.22 -4.83 3.85
CA ILE A 42 1.48 -6.20 4.29
C ILE A 42 2.93 -6.36 4.77
N CYS A 43 3.91 -6.01 3.94
CA CYS A 43 5.33 -6.24 4.26
C CYS A 43 6.14 -4.98 4.62
N ASN A 44 5.50 -3.80 4.68
CA ASN A 44 6.11 -2.51 5.01
C ASN A 44 7.30 -2.09 4.13
N LYS A 45 7.44 -2.69 2.94
CA LYS A 45 8.45 -2.32 1.95
C LYS A 45 8.03 -1.12 1.11
N ASP A 46 9.02 -0.37 0.64
CA ASP A 46 8.84 0.81 -0.20
C ASP A 46 8.51 0.41 -1.64
N ILE A 47 7.35 0.87 -2.12
CA ILE A 47 6.84 0.55 -3.46
C ILE A 47 6.73 1.82 -4.30
N CYS A 48 7.17 1.76 -5.55
CA CYS A 48 6.94 2.81 -6.52
C CYS A 48 5.57 2.70 -7.19
N TYR A 49 5.14 3.76 -7.87
CA TYR A 49 3.87 3.78 -8.63
C TYR A 49 3.68 2.57 -9.56
N LYS A 50 4.75 2.09 -10.20
CA LYS A 50 4.68 0.98 -11.17
C LYS A 50 4.62 -0.41 -10.53
N HIS A 51 4.99 -0.53 -9.26
CA HIS A 51 5.05 -1.83 -8.58
C HIS A 51 3.98 -1.95 -7.50
N ARG A 52 3.02 -1.02 -7.44
CA ARG A 52 1.92 -1.07 -6.49
C ARG A 52 0.70 -1.72 -7.13
N HIS A 53 -0.03 -2.45 -6.32
CA HIS A 53 -1.44 -2.78 -6.54
C HIS A 53 -2.27 -1.99 -5.53
N TRP A 54 -3.39 -1.42 -5.97
CA TRP A 54 -4.26 -0.58 -5.16
C TRP A 54 -5.57 -1.30 -4.89
N TYR A 55 -6.03 -1.26 -3.65
CA TYR A 55 -7.31 -1.79 -3.21
C TYR A 55 -8.07 -0.67 -2.50
N SER A 56 -9.28 -0.36 -2.94
CA SER A 56 -10.15 0.64 -2.32
C SER A 56 -11.60 0.15 -2.31
N GLU A 57 -12.35 0.57 -1.30
CA GLU A 57 -13.78 0.25 -1.20
C GLU A 57 -14.62 1.05 -2.20
N ASP A 58 -14.11 2.23 -2.57
CA ASP A 58 -14.69 3.11 -3.57
C ASP A 58 -13.80 3.13 -4.82
N ASP A 59 -14.40 2.93 -5.99
CA ASP A 59 -13.75 3.09 -7.31
C ASP A 59 -13.37 4.56 -7.61
N TRP A 60 -13.66 5.48 -6.70
CA TRP A 60 -13.35 6.90 -6.85
C TRP A 60 -11.90 7.14 -6.47
N ASP A 61 -11.04 7.21 -7.50
CA ASP A 61 -9.58 7.41 -7.54
C ASP A 61 -8.97 8.50 -6.60
N ASP A 62 -9.79 9.24 -5.84
CA ASP A 62 -9.38 10.41 -5.05
C ASP A 62 -9.54 10.26 -3.52
N TYR A 63 -10.00 9.12 -2.98
CA TYR A 63 -10.21 8.97 -1.53
C TYR A 63 -9.11 8.15 -0.80
N PRO A 64 -8.76 8.52 0.45
CA PRO A 64 -7.75 7.84 1.27
C PRO A 64 -8.16 6.45 1.83
N TYR A 65 -9.35 5.94 1.49
CA TYR A 65 -9.91 4.68 2.00
C TYR A 65 -9.46 3.47 1.17
N GLY A 66 -8.15 3.32 1.03
CA GLY A 66 -7.54 2.20 0.33
C GLY A 66 -6.13 1.90 0.80
N PHE A 67 -5.59 0.77 0.39
CA PHE A 67 -4.23 0.36 0.74
C PHE A 67 -3.47 -0.22 -0.45
N TYR A 68 -2.14 -0.28 -0.29
CA TYR A 68 -1.22 -0.71 -1.34
C TYR A 68 -0.57 -2.05 -1.02
N ALA A 69 -0.55 -2.95 -2.01
CA ALA A 69 0.24 -4.18 -1.96
C ALA A 69 1.41 -4.13 -2.96
N CYS A 70 2.52 -4.75 -2.60
CA CYS A 70 3.67 -4.91 -3.50
C CYS A 70 3.47 -6.15 -4.39
N PRO A 71 4.25 -6.34 -5.47
CA PRO A 71 4.06 -7.45 -6.40
C PRO A 71 4.26 -8.83 -5.77
N LYS A 72 4.95 -8.90 -4.61
CA LYS A 72 5.12 -10.15 -3.87
C LYS A 72 3.92 -10.48 -2.97
N CYS A 73 3.26 -9.47 -2.43
CA CYS A 73 2.11 -9.64 -1.54
C CYS A 73 0.80 -9.67 -2.34
N GLU A 74 0.79 -9.07 -3.53
CA GLU A 74 -0.39 -8.92 -4.37
C GLU A 74 -1.16 -10.22 -4.60
N PRO A 75 -0.56 -11.37 -4.97
CA PRO A 75 -1.34 -12.57 -5.22
C PRO A 75 -2.18 -13.03 -4.03
N THR A 76 -1.61 -12.96 -2.81
CA THR A 76 -2.32 -13.33 -1.58
C THR A 76 -3.33 -12.26 -1.18
N THR A 77 -2.97 -10.99 -1.33
CA THR A 77 -3.87 -9.87 -1.04
C THR A 77 -5.09 -9.86 -1.96
N THR A 78 -4.93 -10.16 -3.25
CA THR A 78 -6.05 -10.27 -4.20
C THR A 78 -7.03 -11.34 -3.76
N LEU A 79 -6.53 -12.54 -3.41
CA LEU A 79 -7.39 -13.63 -2.94
C LEU A 79 -8.15 -13.26 -1.65
N ALA A 80 -7.50 -12.54 -0.73
CA ALA A 80 -8.15 -12.09 0.50
C ALA A 80 -9.19 -10.99 0.24
N TRP A 81 -8.89 -10.06 -0.67
CA TRP A 81 -9.77 -8.97 -1.06
C TRP A 81 -11.02 -9.48 -1.78
N ASP A 82 -10.85 -10.37 -2.76
CA ASP A 82 -11.97 -10.99 -3.48
C ASP A 82 -12.87 -11.77 -2.52
N TRP A 83 -12.28 -12.49 -1.56
CA TRP A 83 -13.05 -13.16 -0.52
C TRP A 83 -13.84 -12.16 0.34
N ALA A 84 -13.22 -11.06 0.76
CA ALA A 84 -13.90 -10.02 1.51
C ALA A 84 -15.05 -9.41 0.68
N MET A 85 -14.90 -9.20 -0.63
CA MET A 85 -15.97 -8.59 -1.46
C MET A 85 -17.22 -9.48 -1.50
N GLU A 86 -17.04 -10.79 -1.40
CA GLU A 86 -18.13 -11.77 -1.39
C GLU A 86 -18.74 -11.98 0.00
N HIS A 87 -17.99 -11.73 1.08
CA HIS A 87 -18.34 -12.17 2.43
C HIS A 87 -18.48 -11.05 3.46
N ALA A 88 -17.96 -9.85 3.19
CA ALA A 88 -18.17 -8.68 4.03
C ALA A 88 -19.66 -8.33 4.03
N GLY A 89 -20.22 -8.15 5.24
CA GLY A 89 -21.57 -7.67 5.41
C GLY A 89 -21.71 -6.20 5.00
N ARG A 90 -22.95 -5.71 4.94
CA ARG A 90 -23.27 -4.30 4.58
C ARG A 90 -22.65 -3.23 5.49
N HIS A 91 -22.16 -3.63 6.66
CA HIS A 91 -21.60 -2.74 7.67
C HIS A 91 -20.14 -3.04 7.98
N ASP A 92 -19.55 -4.01 7.28
CA ASP A 92 -18.18 -4.44 7.52
C ASP A 92 -17.25 -3.66 6.59
N ASP A 93 -16.17 -3.11 7.16
CA ASP A 93 -15.11 -2.44 6.41
C ASP A 93 -14.34 -3.51 5.62
N MET A 94 -14.35 -3.36 4.30
CA MET A 94 -13.79 -4.31 3.36
C MET A 94 -12.28 -4.45 3.55
N ILE A 95 -11.60 -3.36 3.91
CA ILE A 95 -10.16 -3.37 4.21
C ILE A 95 -9.90 -4.15 5.51
N GLU A 96 -10.69 -3.91 6.56
CA GLU A 96 -10.56 -4.64 7.83
C GLU A 96 -10.73 -6.15 7.64
N VAL A 97 -11.81 -6.56 6.96
CA VAL A 97 -12.08 -7.98 6.66
C VAL A 97 -10.95 -8.60 5.82
N THR A 98 -10.42 -7.85 4.85
CA THR A 98 -9.27 -8.31 4.05
C THR A 98 -8.03 -8.53 4.90
N MET A 99 -7.74 -7.62 5.83
CA MET A 99 -6.58 -7.71 6.72
C MET A 99 -6.71 -8.87 7.71
N GLU A 100 -7.88 -9.07 8.32
CA GLU A 100 -8.16 -10.24 9.16
C GLU A 100 -7.96 -11.55 8.39
N ARG A 101 -8.45 -11.60 7.15
CA ARG A 101 -8.28 -12.77 6.29
C ARG A 101 -6.81 -13.05 5.98
N LEU A 102 -5.99 -12.02 5.81
CA LEU A 102 -4.55 -12.17 5.58
C LEU A 102 -3.78 -12.68 6.81
N GLU A 103 -4.18 -12.30 8.02
CA GLU A 103 -3.59 -12.81 9.27
C GLU A 103 -3.81 -14.33 9.44
N MET A 104 -4.87 -14.88 8.85
CA MET A 104 -5.08 -16.34 8.85
C MET A 104 -4.07 -17.10 7.98
N PHE A 105 -3.37 -16.42 7.07
CA PHE A 105 -2.40 -17.02 6.15
C PHE A 105 -0.94 -16.78 6.56
N SER A 106 -0.68 -16.00 7.60
CA SER A 106 0.66 -15.69 8.14
C SER A 106 1.06 -16.63 9.28
#